data_AF-A0AAX0HDI5-F1
#
_entry.id   AF-A0AAX0HDI5-F1
#
_cell.length_a   1.000
_cell.length_b   1.000
_cell.length_c   1.000
_cell.angle_alpha   90.00
_cell.angle_beta   90.00
_cell.angle_gamma   90.00
#
_symmetry.space_group_name_H-M   'P 1'
#
loop_
_entity.id
_entity.type
_entity.pdbx_description
1 polymer ?
#
loop_
_entity_poly.entity_id
_entity_poly.type
_entity_poly.pdbx_seq_one_letter_code
_entity_poly.pdbx_strand_id
1 'polypeptide(L)'
;MRFFIAILLCFLTYSSAFGFIQTRDDYSAQLRILKELDIDPKYMKDPYFLAMKAEGSNIAKKDFVNTIKEEYKHISMLKELISKTDMPNSFLYLAMVESGLSNKAVSNVKAVGMWQFMEGTAKLYGLRVDKYVDERRDPVASTLAAVQYLKRLKEQFGKWYLAIMAYNSGEVRVKQAIQKAGTDELSVLIDPDKKYLSLETRLFIRKILIAANMAEDSDFIISNDSSMLNRPNQISVSKVFVPGGTSLAMVASSIGLSLKKLKEHNAHLRYDFTPPNQKEYHIYIPIGKKDLFATNFKSFNNDQKFQIYSVKKGDTIAKIASKWRVSAKDIQKYNEIAKLSPNSQIIIPVSKNTAPIFENYKVKKGDTLAGISKKFDVEVKEIIKANNIKNSKVAAGDSLVIPK
;
A
#
# COMPACT_ATOMS: atom_id res chain seq x y z
N MET A 1 -8.12 -0.87 -13.75
CA MET A 1 -8.11 0.27 -14.70
C MET A 1 -8.92 0.00 -15.98
N ARG A 2 -8.91 -1.22 -16.57
CA ARG A 2 -9.76 -1.57 -17.72
C ARG A 2 -11.28 -1.46 -17.45
N PHE A 3 -11.71 -1.73 -16.22
CA PHE A 3 -13.11 -1.60 -15.75
C PHE A 3 -13.70 -0.18 -15.91
N PHE A 4 -12.95 0.87 -15.55
CA PHE A 4 -13.46 2.25 -15.59
C PHE A 4 -13.39 2.91 -16.97
N ILE A 5 -12.65 2.32 -17.90
CA ILE A 5 -12.62 2.72 -19.31
C ILE A 5 -13.87 2.17 -20.03
N ALA A 6 -14.31 0.95 -19.70
CA ALA A 6 -15.52 0.35 -20.27
C ALA A 6 -16.80 1.12 -19.88
N ILE A 7 -16.90 1.56 -18.62
CA ILE A 7 -18.02 2.42 -18.17
C ILE A 7 -18.04 3.76 -18.93
N LEU A 8 -16.88 4.29 -19.35
CA LEU A 8 -16.79 5.57 -20.07
C LEU A 8 -17.37 5.52 -21.49
N LEU A 9 -17.43 4.33 -22.11
CA LEU A 9 -17.89 4.16 -23.49
C LEU A 9 -19.41 3.97 -23.61
N CYS A 10 -20.12 3.62 -22.53
CA CYS A 10 -21.59 3.49 -22.56
C CYS A 10 -22.33 4.82 -22.29
N PHE A 11 -21.70 5.80 -21.66
CA PHE A 11 -22.35 7.07 -21.27
C PHE A 11 -22.43 8.14 -22.39
N LEU A 12 -21.95 7.85 -23.61
CA LEU A 12 -21.90 8.83 -24.71
C LEU A 12 -22.92 8.59 -25.82
N THR A 13 -23.62 7.45 -25.82
CA THR A 13 -24.60 7.13 -26.87
C THR A 13 -25.67 6.20 -26.32
N TYR A 14 -26.86 6.73 -26.00
CA TYR A 14 -28.14 6.25 -26.51
C TYR A 14 -29.32 6.92 -25.79
N SER A 15 -30.18 7.55 -26.56
CA SER A 15 -31.54 7.93 -26.18
C SER A 15 -32.50 6.86 -26.70
N SER A 16 -32.90 5.92 -25.85
CA SER A 16 -34.14 5.16 -26.06
C SER A 16 -34.71 4.67 -24.74
N ALA A 17 -35.97 5.04 -24.52
CA ALA A 17 -36.75 4.69 -23.36
C ALA A 17 -37.04 3.19 -23.32
N PHE A 18 -36.64 2.53 -22.22
CA PHE A 18 -37.22 1.26 -21.79
C PHE A 18 -37.77 1.44 -20.38
N GLY A 19 -39.08 1.24 -20.24
CA GLY A 19 -39.75 1.27 -18.95
C GLY A 19 -39.33 0.07 -18.10
N PHE A 20 -38.68 0.33 -16.96
CA PHE A 20 -38.40 -0.68 -15.95
C PHE A 20 -39.45 -0.60 -14.84
N ILE A 21 -40.03 -1.75 -14.50
CA ILE A 21 -40.91 -1.92 -13.34
C ILE A 21 -40.07 -1.67 -12.08
N GLN A 22 -40.33 -0.56 -11.38
CA GLN A 22 -39.80 -0.30 -10.04
C GLN A 22 -40.43 -1.31 -9.07
N THR A 23 -39.64 -2.26 -8.56
CA THR A 23 -40.04 -3.01 -7.36
C THR A 23 -39.96 -2.08 -6.15
N ARG A 24 -40.85 -2.27 -5.16
CA ARG A 24 -40.94 -1.42 -3.96
C ARG A 24 -39.66 -1.44 -3.12
N ASP A 25 -38.92 -2.54 -3.16
CA ASP A 25 -37.67 -2.74 -2.41
C ASP A 25 -36.52 -1.88 -2.97
N ASP A 26 -36.41 -1.75 -4.30
CA ASP A 26 -35.40 -0.94 -4.99
C ASP A 26 -35.52 0.57 -4.66
N TYR A 27 -36.76 1.08 -4.56
CA TYR A 27 -37.00 2.48 -4.21
C TYR A 27 -36.54 2.82 -2.77
N SER A 28 -36.80 1.92 -1.81
CA SER A 28 -36.45 2.14 -0.42
C SER A 28 -34.93 2.18 -0.19
N ALA A 29 -34.20 1.31 -0.89
CA ALA A 29 -32.74 1.26 -0.87
C ALA A 29 -32.13 2.52 -1.51
N GLN A 30 -32.62 2.92 -2.68
CA GLN A 30 -32.22 4.15 -3.35
C GLN A 30 -32.40 5.37 -2.43
N LEU A 31 -33.53 5.44 -1.73
CA LEU A 31 -33.83 6.54 -0.83
C LEU A 31 -32.88 6.59 0.35
N ARG A 32 -32.51 5.42 0.88
CA ARG A 32 -31.53 5.30 1.95
C ARG A 32 -30.15 5.79 1.49
N ILE A 33 -29.67 5.36 0.32
CA ILE A 33 -28.37 5.79 -0.24
C ILE A 33 -28.31 7.30 -0.42
N LEU A 34 -29.35 7.90 -1.02
CA LEU A 34 -29.37 9.35 -1.23
C LEU A 34 -29.35 10.09 0.11
N LYS A 35 -30.13 9.65 1.10
CA LYS A 35 -30.14 10.24 2.44
C LYS A 35 -28.79 10.08 3.15
N GLU A 36 -28.17 8.91 3.08
CA GLU A 36 -26.83 8.66 3.64
C GLU A 36 -25.78 9.62 3.09
N LEU A 37 -25.90 9.97 1.81
CA LEU A 37 -24.97 10.88 1.13
C LEU A 37 -25.37 12.36 1.20
N ASP A 38 -26.42 12.71 1.95
CA ASP A 38 -27.03 14.05 2.04
C ASP A 38 -27.54 14.62 0.70
N ILE A 39 -27.99 13.74 -0.21
CA ILE A 39 -28.57 14.12 -1.50
C ILE A 39 -30.08 14.24 -1.36
N ASP A 40 -30.66 15.34 -1.87
CA ASP A 40 -32.12 15.53 -1.88
C ASP A 40 -32.79 14.37 -2.66
N PRO A 41 -33.76 13.65 -2.08
CA PRO A 41 -34.52 12.59 -2.75
C PRO A 41 -35.15 12.99 -4.10
N LYS A 42 -35.39 14.28 -4.35
CA LYS A 42 -35.84 14.78 -5.65
C LYS A 42 -34.88 14.40 -6.78
N TYR A 43 -33.59 14.20 -6.48
CA TYR A 43 -32.59 13.73 -7.44
C TYR A 43 -32.94 12.37 -8.08
N MET A 44 -33.83 11.57 -7.47
CA MET A 44 -34.33 10.34 -8.12
C MET A 44 -35.09 10.59 -9.43
N LYS A 45 -35.63 11.79 -9.60
CA LYS A 45 -36.34 12.20 -10.82
C LYS A 45 -35.42 12.86 -11.84
N ASP A 46 -34.14 13.03 -11.50
CA ASP A 46 -33.16 13.63 -12.39
C ASP A 46 -32.98 12.77 -13.65
N PRO A 47 -33.00 13.34 -14.86
CA PRO A 47 -32.86 12.58 -16.10
C PRO A 47 -31.57 11.75 -16.17
N TYR A 48 -30.47 12.23 -15.59
CA TYR A 48 -29.22 11.46 -15.54
C TYR A 48 -29.30 10.32 -14.54
N PHE A 49 -30.00 10.49 -13.41
CA PHE A 49 -30.26 9.39 -12.47
C PHE A 49 -31.12 8.30 -13.12
N LEU A 50 -32.14 8.69 -13.89
CA LEU A 50 -33.01 7.76 -14.61
C LEU A 50 -32.27 7.04 -15.75
N ALA A 51 -31.47 7.76 -16.55
CA ALA A 51 -30.64 7.18 -17.60
C ALA A 51 -29.61 6.19 -17.02
N MET A 52 -28.96 6.57 -15.92
CA MET A 52 -28.04 5.72 -15.17
C MET A 52 -28.69 4.40 -14.72
N LYS A 53 -29.96 4.43 -14.30
CA LYS A 53 -30.73 3.24 -13.93
C LYS A 53 -30.99 2.33 -15.15
N ALA A 54 -31.33 2.92 -16.29
CA ALA A 54 -31.57 2.19 -17.53
C ALA A 54 -30.29 1.56 -18.11
N GLU A 55 -29.13 2.20 -17.93
CA GLU A 55 -27.82 1.77 -18.42
C GLU A 55 -27.10 0.73 -17.55
N GLY A 56 -27.66 0.37 -16.39
CA GLY A 56 -27.15 -0.64 -15.44
C GLY A 56 -27.21 -2.09 -15.98
N SER A 57 -26.70 -2.31 -17.19
CA SER A 57 -26.70 -3.56 -17.94
C SER A 57 -26.07 -4.72 -17.16
N ASN A 58 -26.49 -5.94 -17.49
CA ASN A 58 -25.96 -7.18 -16.92
C ASN A 58 -24.42 -7.32 -17.06
N ILE A 59 -23.81 -6.69 -18.08
CA ILE A 59 -22.35 -6.71 -18.30
C ILE A 59 -21.63 -5.84 -17.27
N ALA A 60 -22.13 -4.61 -17.01
CA ALA A 60 -21.58 -3.75 -15.97
C ALA A 60 -21.74 -4.36 -14.56
N LYS A 61 -22.86 -5.05 -14.31
CA LYS A 61 -23.08 -5.86 -13.08
C LYS A 61 -22.05 -6.98 -12.94
N LYS A 62 -21.80 -7.77 -13.99
CA LYS A 62 -20.84 -8.89 -13.98
C LYS A 62 -19.39 -8.42 -13.78
N ASP A 63 -18.99 -7.33 -14.39
CA ASP A 63 -17.63 -6.80 -14.23
C ASP A 63 -17.42 -6.13 -12.86
N PHE A 64 -18.46 -5.50 -12.31
CA PHE A 64 -18.46 -5.00 -10.92
C PHE A 64 -18.32 -6.15 -9.92
N VAL A 65 -19.10 -7.23 -10.11
CA VAL A 65 -18.96 -8.50 -9.37
C VAL A 65 -17.50 -9.00 -9.42
N ASN A 66 -16.93 -9.13 -10.61
CA ASN A 66 -15.61 -9.76 -10.77
C ASN A 66 -14.50 -8.91 -10.13
N THR A 67 -14.62 -7.58 -10.22
CA THR A 67 -13.70 -6.65 -9.56
C THR A 67 -13.77 -6.79 -8.04
N ILE A 68 -14.96 -7.00 -7.47
CA ILE A 68 -15.16 -7.18 -6.04
C ILE A 68 -14.73 -8.58 -5.56
N LYS A 69 -14.91 -9.61 -6.38
CA LYS A 69 -14.58 -11.00 -6.02
C LYS A 69 -13.12 -11.19 -5.61
N GLU A 70 -12.18 -10.48 -6.23
CA GLU A 70 -10.75 -10.63 -5.94
C GLU A 70 -10.30 -9.93 -4.64
N GLU A 71 -10.96 -8.82 -4.27
CA GLU A 71 -10.57 -7.98 -3.13
C GLU A 71 -11.63 -7.95 -2.00
N TYR A 72 -12.64 -8.82 -2.07
CA TYR A 72 -13.70 -8.99 -1.05
C TYR A 72 -13.17 -9.15 0.37
N LYS A 73 -11.98 -9.74 0.52
CA LYS A 73 -11.27 -9.90 1.81
C LYS A 73 -11.11 -8.59 2.59
N HIS A 74 -11.15 -7.43 1.92
CA HIS A 74 -11.07 -6.12 2.54
C HIS A 74 -12.43 -5.56 2.98
N ILE A 75 -13.55 -6.03 2.42
CA ILE A 75 -14.88 -5.46 2.69
C ILE A 75 -15.24 -5.56 4.17
N SER A 76 -15.06 -6.72 4.80
CA SER A 76 -15.41 -6.90 6.22
C SER A 76 -14.57 -5.98 7.13
N MET A 77 -13.28 -5.85 6.84
CA MET A 77 -12.39 -4.94 7.57
C MET A 77 -12.85 -3.48 7.40
N LEU A 78 -13.16 -3.07 6.17
CA LEU A 78 -13.62 -1.71 5.89
C LEU A 78 -14.96 -1.42 6.57
N LYS A 79 -15.92 -2.35 6.50
CA LYS A 79 -17.20 -2.23 7.21
C LYS A 79 -16.99 -2.09 8.71
N GLU A 80 -16.10 -2.88 9.32
CA GLU A 80 -15.80 -2.76 10.75
C GLU A 80 -15.11 -1.44 11.11
N LEU A 81 -14.17 -0.97 10.29
CA LEU A 81 -13.51 0.32 10.53
C LEU A 81 -14.45 1.50 10.34
N ILE A 82 -15.31 1.46 9.31
CA ILE A 82 -16.29 2.50 9.01
C ILE A 82 -17.41 2.51 10.05
N SER A 83 -17.90 1.35 10.51
CA SER A 83 -18.99 1.27 11.51
C SER A 83 -18.61 1.83 12.89
N LYS A 84 -17.31 1.95 13.18
CA LYS A 84 -16.77 2.63 14.36
C LYS A 84 -16.74 4.16 14.22
N THR A 85 -17.31 4.69 13.14
CA THR A 85 -17.32 6.11 12.79
C THR A 85 -18.72 6.52 12.33
N ASP A 86 -19.01 7.82 12.31
CA ASP A 86 -20.28 8.35 11.80
C ASP A 86 -20.37 8.40 10.27
N MET A 87 -19.45 7.72 9.56
CA MET A 87 -19.47 7.68 8.10
C MET A 87 -20.49 6.65 7.60
N PRO A 88 -21.32 6.99 6.59
CA PRO A 88 -22.21 6.05 5.95
C PRO A 88 -21.45 4.90 5.26
N ASN A 89 -22.08 3.73 5.21
CA ASN A 89 -21.52 2.57 4.51
C ASN A 89 -21.29 2.82 3.03
N SER A 90 -21.99 3.80 2.46
CA SER A 90 -21.80 4.29 1.10
C SER A 90 -20.36 4.72 0.78
N PHE A 91 -19.51 4.97 1.79
CA PHE A 91 -18.08 5.23 1.61
C PHE A 91 -17.24 4.02 1.18
N LEU A 92 -17.75 2.80 1.34
CA LEU A 92 -17.12 1.63 0.74
C LEU A 92 -17.07 1.73 -0.79
N TYR A 93 -18.12 2.30 -1.40
CA TYR A 93 -18.21 2.46 -2.84
C TYR A 93 -17.21 3.48 -3.37
N LEU A 94 -16.79 4.45 -2.55
CA LEU A 94 -15.70 5.36 -2.88
C LEU A 94 -14.39 4.58 -3.11
N ALA A 95 -13.98 3.74 -2.16
CA ALA A 95 -12.77 2.92 -2.30
C ALA A 95 -12.88 1.91 -3.47
N MET A 96 -14.07 1.38 -3.73
CA MET A 96 -14.33 0.53 -4.90
C MET A 96 -14.14 1.30 -6.22
N VAL A 97 -14.67 2.52 -6.31
CA VAL A 97 -14.55 3.36 -7.52
C VAL A 97 -13.11 3.83 -7.74
N GLU A 98 -12.37 4.14 -6.67
CA GLU A 98 -10.98 4.61 -6.74
C GLU A 98 -10.01 3.50 -7.20
N SER A 99 -10.11 2.29 -6.65
CA SER A 99 -9.07 1.26 -6.81
C SER A 99 -9.58 -0.15 -7.06
N GLY A 100 -10.90 -0.38 -6.99
CA GLY A 100 -11.46 -1.73 -6.85
C GLY A 100 -11.04 -2.40 -5.53
N LEU A 101 -10.86 -1.63 -4.45
CA LEU A 101 -10.39 -2.08 -3.14
C LEU A 101 -8.93 -2.59 -3.09
N SER A 102 -8.12 -2.30 -4.12
CA SER A 102 -6.76 -2.84 -4.18
C SER A 102 -5.73 -1.98 -3.44
N ASN A 103 -5.05 -2.58 -2.46
CA ASN A 103 -3.93 -1.95 -1.74
C ASN A 103 -2.69 -1.70 -2.61
N LYS A 104 -2.61 -2.31 -3.80
CA LYS A 104 -1.46 -2.19 -4.70
C LYS A 104 -1.70 -1.23 -5.86
N ALA A 105 -2.91 -0.67 -5.98
CA ALA A 105 -3.26 0.23 -7.07
C ALA A 105 -2.31 1.44 -7.12
N VAL A 106 -1.89 1.82 -8.33
CA VAL A 106 -1.10 3.02 -8.59
C VAL A 106 -1.65 3.68 -9.86
N SER A 107 -2.05 4.95 -9.78
CA SER A 107 -2.51 5.71 -10.95
C SER A 107 -1.34 6.27 -11.76
N ASN A 108 -1.64 6.73 -12.97
CA ASN A 108 -0.68 7.44 -13.83
C ASN A 108 -0.15 8.72 -13.19
N VAL A 109 -0.92 9.34 -12.29
CA VAL A 109 -0.53 10.54 -11.54
C VAL A 109 0.03 10.23 -10.14
N LYS A 110 0.35 8.95 -9.87
CA LYS A 110 0.98 8.46 -8.63
C LYS A 110 0.11 8.53 -7.38
N ALA A 111 -1.22 8.48 -7.54
CA ALA A 111 -2.13 8.13 -6.46
C ALA A 111 -1.96 6.64 -6.11
N VAL A 112 -1.91 6.28 -4.83
CA VAL A 112 -1.54 4.92 -4.39
C VAL A 112 -2.56 4.31 -3.44
N GLY A 113 -2.74 3.00 -3.59
CA GLY A 113 -3.49 2.14 -2.70
C GLY A 113 -5.00 2.24 -2.85
N MET A 114 -5.69 1.66 -1.87
CA MET A 114 -7.13 1.47 -1.87
C MET A 114 -7.91 2.78 -2.02
N TRP A 115 -7.40 3.82 -1.36
CA TRP A 115 -8.02 5.14 -1.32
C TRP A 115 -7.41 6.13 -2.32
N GLN A 116 -6.50 5.66 -3.19
CA GLN A 116 -5.84 6.50 -4.20
C GLN A 116 -5.28 7.81 -3.61
N PHE A 117 -4.56 7.72 -2.50
CA PHE A 117 -3.96 8.90 -1.89
C PHE A 117 -2.79 9.44 -2.72
N MET A 118 -2.79 10.74 -2.94
CA MET A 118 -1.59 11.49 -3.33
C MET A 118 -0.61 11.53 -2.15
N GLU A 119 0.70 11.52 -2.40
CA GLU A 119 1.71 11.46 -1.33
C GLU A 119 1.63 12.63 -0.35
N GLY A 120 1.45 13.86 -0.84
CA GLY A 120 1.32 15.05 0.01
C GLY A 120 0.10 14.97 0.94
N THR A 121 -1.05 14.58 0.39
CA THR A 121 -2.27 14.37 1.17
C THR A 121 -2.13 13.22 2.16
N ALA A 122 -1.51 12.10 1.76
CA ALA A 122 -1.24 10.98 2.65
C ALA A 122 -0.46 11.41 3.89
N LYS A 123 0.64 12.15 3.70
CA LYS A 123 1.47 12.68 4.77
C LYS A 123 0.72 13.66 5.66
N LEU A 124 -0.15 14.50 5.08
CA LEU A 124 -1.00 15.43 5.82
C LEU A 124 -1.94 14.69 6.80
N TYR A 125 -2.42 13.50 6.43
CA TYR A 125 -3.26 12.64 7.29
C TYR A 125 -2.48 11.57 8.04
N GLY A 126 -1.19 11.81 8.30
CA GLY A 126 -0.38 10.99 9.19
C GLY A 126 0.10 9.67 8.58
N LEU A 127 -0.10 9.41 7.29
CA LEU A 127 0.46 8.24 6.63
C LEU A 127 1.96 8.42 6.38
N ARG A 128 2.73 7.43 6.82
CA ARG A 128 4.16 7.35 6.53
C ARG A 128 4.39 6.94 5.09
N VAL A 129 5.01 7.83 4.33
CA VAL A 129 5.52 7.54 2.98
C VAL A 129 6.99 7.92 2.93
N ASP A 130 7.85 6.89 2.95
CA ASP A 130 9.29 7.03 2.91
C ASP A 130 9.96 5.89 2.12
N LYS A 131 11.28 5.77 2.27
CA LYS A 131 12.10 4.77 1.59
C LYS A 131 11.72 3.33 1.92
N TYR A 132 11.24 3.04 3.13
CA TYR A 132 10.95 1.68 3.60
C TYR A 132 9.45 1.36 3.56
N VAL A 133 8.61 2.37 3.71
CA VAL A 133 7.18 2.23 3.92
C VAL A 133 6.38 3.12 2.97
N ASP A 134 5.26 2.59 2.48
CA ASP A 134 4.19 3.36 1.82
C ASP A 134 2.84 3.00 2.45
N GLU A 135 2.47 3.68 3.55
CA GLU A 135 1.22 3.39 4.29
C GLU A 135 -0.05 3.73 3.49
N ARG A 136 0.06 4.34 2.31
CA ARG A 136 -1.06 4.41 1.37
C ARG A 136 -1.53 3.01 0.93
N ARG A 137 -0.64 2.01 1.00
CA ARG A 137 -0.92 0.59 0.73
C ARG A 137 -1.30 -0.19 1.99
N ASP A 138 -1.29 0.44 3.16
CA ASP A 138 -1.77 -0.18 4.40
C ASP A 138 -3.30 -0.07 4.43
N PRO A 139 -4.07 -1.17 4.37
CA PRO A 139 -5.52 -1.08 4.32
C PRO A 139 -6.14 -0.50 5.59
N VAL A 140 -5.51 -0.66 6.76
CA VAL A 140 -6.03 -0.11 8.02
C VAL A 140 -5.65 1.36 8.14
N ALA A 141 -4.35 1.68 8.01
CA ALA A 141 -3.87 3.05 8.18
C ALA A 141 -4.46 3.99 7.11
N SER A 142 -4.46 3.57 5.83
CA SER A 142 -5.02 4.38 4.76
C SER A 142 -6.54 4.59 4.90
N THR A 143 -7.28 3.61 5.43
CA THR A 143 -8.71 3.77 5.72
C THR A 143 -8.94 4.78 6.83
N LEU A 144 -8.19 4.71 7.93
CA LEU A 144 -8.30 5.69 9.01
C LEU A 144 -7.94 7.11 8.54
N ALA A 145 -6.94 7.25 7.66
CA ALA A 145 -6.60 8.53 7.04
C ALA A 145 -7.70 9.02 6.08
N ALA A 146 -8.31 8.14 5.29
CA ALA A 146 -9.42 8.48 4.40
C ALA A 146 -10.64 8.96 5.19
N VAL A 147 -10.96 8.27 6.28
CA VAL A 147 -12.03 8.68 7.22
C VAL A 147 -11.77 10.08 7.74
N GLN A 148 -10.56 10.37 8.25
CA GLN A 148 -10.22 11.71 8.75
C GLN A 148 -10.33 12.78 7.67
N TYR A 149 -9.84 12.49 6.46
CA TYR A 149 -9.93 13.43 5.34
C TYR A 149 -11.38 13.72 4.97
N LEU A 150 -12.21 12.68 4.82
CA LEU A 150 -13.61 12.83 4.44
C LEU A 150 -14.42 13.53 5.53
N LYS A 151 -14.15 13.26 6.82
CA LYS A 151 -14.77 14.00 7.93
C LYS A 151 -14.46 15.49 7.86
N ARG A 152 -13.20 15.88 7.66
CA ARG A 152 -12.84 17.31 7.47
C ARG A 152 -13.57 17.93 6.28
N LEU A 153 -13.65 17.22 5.16
CA LEU A 153 -14.38 17.69 3.98
C LEU A 153 -15.89 17.84 4.26
N LYS A 154 -16.48 16.92 5.02
CA LYS A 154 -17.88 17.00 5.44
C LYS A 154 -18.12 18.16 6.40
N GLU A 155 -17.21 18.42 7.34
CA GLU A 155 -17.27 19.61 8.21
C GLU A 155 -17.22 20.91 7.39
N GLN A 156 -16.42 20.94 6.33
CA GLN A 156 -16.27 22.10 5.45
C GLN A 156 -17.46 22.34 4.52
N PHE A 157 -18.04 21.28 3.95
CA PHE A 157 -19.09 21.39 2.93
C PHE A 157 -20.49 21.09 3.45
N GLY A 158 -20.63 20.56 4.67
CA GLY A 158 -21.91 20.24 5.29
C GLY A 158 -22.64 19.02 4.70
N LYS A 159 -22.22 18.48 3.55
CA LYS A 159 -22.87 17.34 2.85
C LYS A 159 -21.85 16.30 2.37
N TRP A 160 -22.16 15.02 2.51
CA TRP A 160 -21.25 13.92 2.17
C TRP A 160 -20.97 13.81 0.67
N TYR A 161 -21.95 14.03 -0.22
CA TYR A 161 -21.66 14.03 -1.67
C TYR A 161 -20.71 15.16 -2.08
N LEU A 162 -20.78 16.33 -1.44
CA LEU A 162 -19.82 17.42 -1.67
C LEU A 162 -18.42 17.02 -1.18
N ALA A 163 -18.33 16.38 -0.01
CA ALA A 163 -17.08 15.84 0.51
C ALA A 163 -16.46 14.81 -0.45
N ILE A 164 -17.26 13.91 -1.01
CA ILE A 164 -16.81 12.93 -2.02
C ILE A 164 -16.30 13.63 -3.29
N MET A 165 -17.01 14.64 -3.79
CA MET A 165 -16.56 15.40 -4.97
C MET A 165 -15.27 16.17 -4.68
N ALA A 166 -15.12 16.70 -3.47
CA ALA A 166 -13.92 17.42 -3.04
C ALA A 166 -12.73 16.47 -2.82
N TYR A 167 -12.98 15.24 -2.40
CA TYR A 167 -11.96 14.21 -2.30
C TYR A 167 -11.30 13.94 -3.66
N ASN A 168 -12.11 13.80 -4.72
CA ASN A 168 -11.63 13.55 -6.07
C ASN A 168 -11.00 14.79 -6.73
N SER A 169 -11.63 15.95 -6.60
CA SER A 169 -11.27 17.15 -7.39
C SER A 169 -10.56 18.25 -6.61
N GLY A 170 -10.46 18.12 -5.29
CA GLY A 170 -9.95 19.13 -4.39
C GLY A 170 -11.00 20.15 -3.95
N GLU A 171 -10.87 20.60 -2.71
CA GLU A 171 -11.79 21.54 -2.03
C GLU A 171 -12.03 22.83 -2.81
N VAL A 172 -10.95 23.43 -3.34
CA VAL A 172 -11.02 24.72 -4.03
C VAL A 172 -11.94 24.63 -5.24
N ARG A 173 -11.88 23.52 -6.00
CA ARG A 173 -12.71 23.34 -7.19
C ARG A 173 -14.18 23.20 -6.83
N VAL A 174 -14.49 22.43 -5.78
CA VAL A 174 -15.89 22.28 -5.31
C VAL A 174 -16.43 23.60 -4.76
N LYS A 175 -15.64 24.32 -3.96
CA LYS A 175 -16.04 25.65 -3.45
C LYS A 175 -16.33 26.63 -4.59
N GLN A 176 -15.48 26.67 -5.61
CA GLN A 176 -15.69 27.53 -6.79
C GLN A 176 -16.92 27.08 -7.61
N ALA A 177 -17.17 25.78 -7.74
CA ALA A 177 -18.33 25.26 -8.43
C ALA A 177 -19.64 25.69 -7.74
N ILE A 178 -19.72 25.56 -6.42
CA ILE A 178 -20.88 26.00 -5.62
C ILE A 178 -21.09 27.51 -5.77
N GLN A 179 -20.02 28.31 -5.67
CA GLN A 179 -20.11 29.77 -5.83
C GLN A 179 -20.60 30.17 -7.21
N LYS A 180 -20.13 29.52 -8.28
CA LYS A 180 -20.55 29.80 -9.66
C LYS A 180 -21.98 29.34 -9.94
N ALA A 181 -22.39 28.21 -9.37
CA ALA A 181 -23.74 27.68 -9.52
C ALA A 181 -24.78 28.44 -8.69
N GLY A 182 -24.36 29.12 -7.63
CA GLY A 182 -25.25 29.78 -6.67
C GLY A 182 -26.05 28.80 -5.80
N THR A 183 -25.71 27.51 -5.86
CA THR A 183 -26.37 26.42 -5.14
C THR A 183 -25.39 25.27 -4.96
N ASP A 184 -25.66 24.41 -3.99
CA ASP A 184 -24.92 23.16 -3.79
C ASP A 184 -25.66 21.94 -4.35
N GLU A 185 -26.85 22.10 -4.93
CA GLU A 185 -27.67 21.01 -5.46
C GLU A 185 -26.89 20.10 -6.43
N LEU A 186 -26.92 18.79 -6.18
CA LEU A 186 -26.15 17.82 -6.94
C LEU A 186 -26.48 17.88 -8.44
N SER A 187 -27.76 17.90 -8.81
CA SER A 187 -28.23 17.96 -10.21
C SER A 187 -27.65 19.16 -10.96
N VAL A 188 -27.58 20.33 -10.31
CA VAL A 188 -27.00 21.55 -10.88
C VAL A 188 -25.49 21.43 -11.02
N LEU A 189 -24.79 20.95 -9.98
CA LEU A 189 -23.33 20.84 -9.99
C LEU A 189 -22.80 19.83 -11.03
N ILE A 190 -23.59 18.81 -11.35
CA ILE A 190 -23.22 17.77 -12.32
C ILE A 190 -23.83 17.97 -13.71
N ASP A 191 -24.45 19.11 -13.97
CA ASP A 191 -24.99 19.46 -15.28
C ASP A 191 -23.85 19.47 -16.34
N PRO A 192 -23.96 18.65 -17.40
CA PRO A 192 -22.92 18.52 -18.41
C PRO A 192 -22.82 19.71 -19.36
N ASP A 193 -23.85 20.55 -19.45
CA ASP A 193 -23.88 21.76 -20.27
C ASP A 193 -23.25 22.93 -19.51
N LYS A 194 -23.54 23.03 -18.20
CA LYS A 194 -22.97 24.09 -17.34
C LYS A 194 -21.52 23.84 -16.95
N LYS A 195 -21.11 22.58 -16.79
CA LYS A 195 -19.72 22.17 -16.53
C LYS A 195 -19.07 22.86 -15.32
N TYR A 196 -19.81 23.07 -14.23
CA TYR A 196 -19.26 23.67 -13.01
C TYR A 196 -18.10 22.86 -12.40
N LEU A 197 -18.18 21.53 -12.50
CA LEU A 197 -17.13 20.58 -12.14
C LEU A 197 -16.56 19.88 -13.37
N SER A 198 -15.38 19.26 -13.26
CA SER A 198 -14.76 18.50 -14.36
C SER A 198 -15.60 17.27 -14.76
N LEU A 199 -15.47 16.80 -15.99
CA LEU A 199 -16.15 15.56 -16.43
C LEU A 199 -15.78 14.37 -15.51
N GLU A 200 -14.51 14.26 -15.11
CA GLU A 200 -14.03 13.22 -14.22
C GLU A 200 -14.81 13.20 -12.90
N THR A 201 -14.95 14.36 -12.24
CA THR A 201 -15.65 14.50 -10.96
C THR A 201 -17.14 14.22 -11.07
N ARG A 202 -17.79 14.69 -12.15
CA ARG A 202 -19.21 14.41 -12.41
C ARG A 202 -19.46 12.93 -12.64
N LEU A 203 -18.60 12.27 -13.42
CA LEU A 203 -18.68 10.82 -13.62
C LEU A 203 -18.32 10.05 -12.35
N PHE A 204 -17.43 10.56 -11.52
CA PHE A 204 -17.00 9.93 -10.29
C PHE A 204 -18.15 9.78 -9.28
N ILE A 205 -18.87 10.86 -8.98
CA ILE A 205 -20.02 10.78 -8.06
C ILE A 205 -21.14 9.89 -8.63
N ARG A 206 -21.37 9.92 -9.95
CA ARG A 206 -22.32 9.02 -10.62
C ARG A 206 -21.91 7.55 -10.45
N LYS A 207 -20.63 7.21 -10.65
CA LYS A 207 -20.12 5.84 -10.44
C LYS A 207 -20.34 5.34 -9.02
N ILE A 208 -20.17 6.21 -8.02
CA ILE A 208 -20.42 5.86 -6.61
C ILE A 208 -21.90 5.56 -6.38
N LEU A 209 -22.80 6.40 -6.91
CA LEU A 209 -24.24 6.16 -6.81
C LEU A 209 -24.67 4.87 -7.53
N ILE A 210 -24.09 4.58 -8.70
CA ILE A 210 -24.31 3.32 -9.42
C ILE A 210 -23.89 2.13 -8.56
N ALA A 211 -22.64 2.15 -8.08
CA ALA A 211 -22.09 1.08 -7.25
C ALA A 211 -22.90 0.86 -5.97
N ALA A 212 -23.36 1.96 -5.35
CA ALA A 212 -24.20 1.90 -4.16
C ALA A 212 -25.54 1.23 -4.44
N ASN A 213 -26.24 1.65 -5.50
CA ASN A 213 -27.53 1.08 -5.87
C ASN A 213 -27.40 -0.39 -6.28
N MET A 214 -26.34 -0.75 -7.02
CA MET A 214 -26.09 -2.15 -7.42
C MET A 214 -25.82 -3.07 -6.24
N ALA A 215 -25.17 -2.56 -5.20
CA ALA A 215 -24.85 -3.36 -4.01
C ALA A 215 -26.06 -3.59 -3.09
N GLU A 216 -27.13 -2.82 -3.25
CA GLU A 216 -28.39 -2.98 -2.51
C GLU A 216 -29.45 -3.80 -3.26
N ASP A 217 -29.25 -4.03 -4.56
CA ASP A 217 -30.07 -4.92 -5.37
C ASP A 217 -29.91 -6.36 -4.84
N SER A 218 -30.94 -6.88 -4.16
CA SER A 218 -30.93 -8.17 -3.48
C SER A 218 -30.54 -9.35 -4.37
N ASP A 219 -30.76 -9.26 -5.68
CA ASP A 219 -30.33 -10.29 -6.64
C ASP A 219 -28.81 -10.30 -6.84
N PHE A 220 -28.10 -9.19 -6.65
CA PHE A 220 -26.63 -9.11 -6.68
C PHE A 220 -26.00 -9.79 -5.46
N ILE A 221 -26.64 -9.68 -4.29
CA ILE A 221 -26.22 -10.35 -3.07
C ILE A 221 -26.57 -11.85 -3.16
N ILE A 222 -27.78 -12.20 -3.59
CA ILE A 222 -28.30 -13.58 -3.55
C ILE A 222 -27.73 -14.45 -4.67
N SER A 223 -27.56 -13.95 -5.91
CA SER A 223 -27.01 -14.75 -7.03
C SER A 223 -25.51 -15.05 -6.91
N ASN A 224 -24.82 -14.33 -6.02
CA ASN A 224 -23.40 -14.48 -5.78
C ASN A 224 -23.07 -15.05 -4.40
N ASP A 225 -24.05 -15.32 -3.54
CA ASP A 225 -23.75 -15.58 -2.14
C ASP A 225 -24.81 -16.35 -1.32
N SER A 226 -24.64 -17.67 -1.24
CA SER A 226 -24.87 -18.45 0.00
C SER A 226 -23.54 -18.86 0.68
N SER A 227 -22.39 -18.40 0.17
CA SER A 227 -21.03 -18.86 0.53
C SER A 227 -20.03 -17.77 0.92
N MET A 228 -20.31 -16.49 0.65
CA MET A 228 -19.58 -15.31 1.14
C MET A 228 -20.23 -14.61 2.37
N LEU A 229 -21.49 -14.87 2.73
CA LEU A 229 -22.16 -14.44 3.98
C LEU A 229 -21.90 -15.38 5.17
N ASN A 230 -21.61 -16.66 4.90
CA ASN A 230 -21.41 -17.70 5.93
C ASN A 230 -19.96 -17.89 6.39
N ARG A 231 -19.03 -17.01 5.98
CA ARG A 231 -17.68 -17.01 6.58
C ARG A 231 -17.61 -15.96 7.68
N PRO A 232 -17.28 -16.34 8.94
CA PRO A 232 -17.09 -15.39 10.02
C PRO A 232 -15.84 -14.55 9.74
N ASN A 233 -15.98 -13.49 8.94
CA ASN A 233 -14.89 -12.59 8.59
C ASN A 233 -14.83 -11.44 9.59
N GLN A 234 -14.36 -11.75 10.81
CA GLN A 234 -13.69 -10.77 11.65
C GLN A 234 -12.47 -10.22 10.90
N ILE A 235 -12.00 -9.00 11.23
CA ILE A 235 -10.69 -8.51 10.79
C ILE A 235 -9.69 -9.66 10.91
N SER A 236 -9.30 -10.22 9.76
CA SER A 236 -8.54 -11.46 9.72
C SER A 236 -7.07 -11.22 9.96
N VAL A 237 -6.70 -10.04 10.45
CA VAL A 237 -5.32 -9.65 10.74
C VAL A 237 -5.18 -9.05 12.12
N SER A 238 -3.96 -9.05 12.62
CA SER A 238 -3.62 -8.50 13.91
C SER A 238 -2.25 -7.87 13.83
N LYS A 239 -2.13 -6.68 14.44
CA LYS A 239 -0.85 -6.00 14.59
C LYS A 239 -0.04 -6.71 15.66
N VAL A 240 1.15 -7.15 15.29
CA VAL A 240 2.20 -7.59 16.23
C VAL A 240 3.44 -6.74 16.01
N PHE A 241 4.20 -6.48 17.06
CA PHE A 241 5.40 -5.66 16.99
C PHE A 241 6.65 -6.56 16.94
N VAL A 242 7.57 -6.22 16.05
CA VAL A 242 8.87 -6.86 15.91
C VAL A 242 9.97 -5.81 15.88
N PRO A 243 11.24 -6.16 16.19
CA PRO A 243 12.36 -5.24 16.00
C PRO A 243 12.41 -4.69 14.56
N GLY A 244 12.86 -3.45 14.39
CA GLY A 244 13.19 -2.93 13.06
C GLY A 244 14.25 -3.79 12.38
N GLY A 245 14.18 -3.98 11.05
CA GLY A 245 15.07 -4.88 10.31
C GLY A 245 14.66 -6.35 10.35
N THR A 246 13.51 -6.69 10.93
CA THR A 246 13.03 -8.08 10.99
C THR A 246 12.60 -8.54 9.60
N SER A 247 13.14 -9.67 9.13
CA SER A 247 12.74 -10.30 7.87
C SER A 247 11.31 -10.85 7.95
N LEU A 248 10.50 -10.56 6.92
CA LEU A 248 9.16 -11.12 6.78
C LEU A 248 9.19 -12.64 6.65
N ALA A 249 10.24 -13.22 6.08
CA ALA A 249 10.36 -14.68 5.96
C ALA A 249 10.45 -15.33 7.35
N MET A 250 11.18 -14.73 8.29
CA MET A 250 11.29 -15.22 9.66
C MET A 250 9.94 -15.19 10.37
N VAL A 251 9.20 -14.08 10.23
CA VAL A 251 7.87 -13.95 10.81
C VAL A 251 6.93 -14.99 10.19
N ALA A 252 6.94 -15.13 8.86
CA ALA A 252 6.11 -16.09 8.14
C ALA A 252 6.38 -17.54 8.59
N SER A 253 7.66 -17.93 8.69
CA SER A 253 8.08 -19.25 9.19
C SER A 253 7.65 -19.49 10.64
N SER A 254 7.77 -18.50 11.52
CA SER A 254 7.37 -18.65 12.94
C SER A 254 5.88 -18.99 13.12
N ILE A 255 5.05 -18.61 12.16
CA ILE A 255 3.60 -18.84 12.20
C ILE A 255 3.10 -19.82 11.13
N GLY A 256 4.00 -20.55 10.45
CA GLY A 256 3.60 -21.49 9.39
C GLY A 256 2.82 -20.83 8.24
N LEU A 257 3.22 -19.62 7.83
CA LEU A 257 2.66 -18.90 6.69
C LEU A 257 3.73 -18.80 5.58
N SER A 258 3.30 -18.76 4.32
CA SER A 258 4.23 -18.46 3.23
C SER A 258 4.58 -16.97 3.21
N LEU A 259 5.81 -16.63 2.81
CA LEU A 259 6.25 -15.24 2.66
C LEU A 259 5.29 -14.45 1.75
N LYS A 260 4.86 -15.04 0.63
CA LYS A 260 3.88 -14.44 -0.29
C LYS A 260 2.60 -14.00 0.42
N LYS A 261 1.99 -14.90 1.23
CA LYS A 261 0.79 -14.57 1.99
C LYS A 261 1.05 -13.51 3.05
N LEU A 262 2.21 -13.52 3.73
CA LEU A 262 2.53 -12.47 4.70
C LEU A 262 2.68 -11.09 4.03
N LYS A 263 3.34 -11.03 2.86
CA LYS A 263 3.48 -9.80 2.06
C LYS A 263 2.14 -9.23 1.61
N GLU A 264 1.15 -10.08 1.32
CA GLU A 264 -0.21 -9.63 0.97
C GLU A 264 -0.89 -8.85 2.12
N HIS A 265 -0.62 -9.22 3.37
CA HIS A 265 -1.14 -8.50 4.54
C HIS A 265 -0.31 -7.24 4.88
N ASN A 266 0.92 -7.14 4.37
CA ASN A 266 1.88 -6.09 4.70
C ASN A 266 2.32 -5.31 3.46
N ALA A 267 1.37 -5.02 2.55
CA ALA A 267 1.64 -4.38 1.27
C ALA A 267 2.25 -2.96 1.38
N HIS A 268 2.21 -2.36 2.57
CA HIS A 268 2.84 -1.09 2.90
C HIS A 268 4.37 -1.18 3.04
N LEU A 269 4.93 -2.37 3.32
CA LEU A 269 6.37 -2.55 3.33
C LEU A 269 6.88 -2.60 1.89
N ARG A 270 7.85 -1.75 1.56
CA ARG A 270 8.47 -1.71 0.22
C ARG A 270 9.44 -2.87 -0.01
N TYR A 271 9.86 -3.53 1.08
CA TYR A 271 10.81 -4.63 1.07
C TYR A 271 10.36 -5.74 2.03
N ASP A 272 11.03 -6.89 1.95
CA ASP A 272 10.68 -8.08 2.74
C ASP A 272 11.24 -8.06 4.16
N PHE A 273 11.35 -6.86 4.75
CA PHE A 273 11.79 -6.63 6.12
C PHE A 273 11.19 -5.33 6.67
N THR A 274 11.11 -5.23 8.00
CA THR A 274 10.63 -4.01 8.67
C THR A 274 11.67 -2.88 8.62
N PRO A 275 11.26 -1.60 8.71
CA PRO A 275 12.17 -0.47 8.67
C PRO A 275 13.32 -0.59 9.70
N PRO A 276 14.59 -0.63 9.27
CA PRO A 276 15.74 -0.91 10.13
C PRO A 276 16.18 0.32 10.93
N ASN A 277 15.65 1.49 10.58
CA ASN A 277 15.90 2.75 11.28
C ASN A 277 14.96 2.96 12.48
N GLN A 278 14.14 1.97 12.83
CA GLN A 278 13.23 2.02 13.97
C GLN A 278 13.57 0.94 14.98
N LYS A 279 13.31 1.21 16.26
CA LYS A 279 13.48 0.23 17.34
C LYS A 279 12.56 -0.97 17.12
N GLU A 280 11.30 -0.69 16.81
CA GLU A 280 10.27 -1.67 16.53
C GLU A 280 9.38 -1.18 15.40
N TYR A 281 8.68 -2.12 14.76
CA TYR A 281 7.69 -1.84 13.75
C TYR A 281 6.60 -2.92 13.78
N HIS A 282 5.40 -2.56 13.32
CA HIS A 282 4.27 -3.48 13.33
C HIS A 282 4.22 -4.33 12.06
N ILE A 283 3.70 -5.55 12.17
CA ILE A 283 3.36 -6.44 11.06
C ILE A 283 1.93 -6.93 11.28
N TYR A 284 1.17 -7.05 10.20
CA TYR A 284 -0.10 -7.73 10.17
C TYR A 284 0.09 -9.22 9.95
N ILE A 285 -0.34 -10.02 10.93
CA ILE A 285 -0.42 -11.49 10.84
C ILE A 285 -1.88 -11.93 10.95
N PRO A 286 -2.28 -13.12 10.47
CA PRO A 286 -3.67 -13.54 10.64
C PRO A 286 -4.07 -13.67 12.12
N ILE A 287 -5.31 -13.31 12.48
CA ILE A 287 -5.72 -13.22 13.89
C ILE A 287 -5.52 -14.54 14.66
N GLY A 288 -5.87 -15.68 14.06
CA GLY A 288 -5.66 -17.02 14.64
C GLY A 288 -4.19 -17.48 14.69
N LYS A 289 -3.23 -16.62 14.33
CA LYS A 289 -1.79 -16.91 14.37
C LYS A 289 -1.05 -16.15 15.48
N LYS A 290 -1.77 -15.36 16.30
CA LYS A 290 -1.15 -14.60 17.42
C LYS A 290 -0.41 -15.49 18.40
N ASP A 291 -1.03 -16.59 18.83
CA ASP A 291 -0.43 -17.47 19.85
C ASP A 291 0.78 -18.22 19.31
N LEU A 292 0.73 -18.65 18.04
CA LEU A 292 1.87 -19.21 17.33
C LEU A 292 3.01 -18.19 17.24
N PHE A 293 2.70 -16.93 16.91
CA PHE A 293 3.70 -15.87 16.87
C PHE A 293 4.32 -15.67 18.26
N ALA A 294 3.51 -15.51 19.32
CA ALA A 294 4.00 -15.31 20.67
C ALA A 294 4.90 -16.47 21.17
N THR A 295 4.57 -17.70 20.78
CA THR A 295 5.31 -18.90 21.19
C THR A 295 6.62 -19.05 20.41
N ASN A 296 6.54 -18.92 19.08
CA ASN A 296 7.60 -19.34 18.16
C ASN A 296 8.50 -18.19 17.70
N PHE A 297 7.99 -16.95 17.66
CA PHE A 297 8.81 -15.81 17.26
C PHE A 297 9.74 -15.44 18.40
N LYS A 298 11.00 -15.89 18.30
CA LYS A 298 12.05 -15.43 19.20
C LYS A 298 12.59 -14.12 18.65
N SER A 299 12.37 -13.04 19.38
CA SER A 299 13.01 -11.76 19.08
C SER A 299 14.52 -11.95 19.15
N PHE A 300 15.22 -11.55 18.09
CA PHE A 300 16.69 -11.55 18.09
C PHE A 300 17.16 -10.13 18.39
N ASN A 301 18.24 -9.99 19.14
CA ASN A 301 18.91 -8.71 19.28
C ASN A 301 19.39 -8.27 17.89
N ASN A 302 18.66 -7.34 17.27
CA ASN A 302 18.99 -6.87 15.94
C ASN A 302 20.12 -5.84 16.02
N ASP A 303 21.31 -6.32 16.36
CA ASP A 303 22.57 -5.63 16.05
C ASP A 303 22.89 -5.68 14.55
N GLN A 304 22.07 -6.39 13.76
CA GLN A 304 22.09 -6.32 12.30
C GLN A 304 21.36 -5.06 11.85
N LYS A 305 22.15 -4.04 11.54
CA LYS A 305 21.65 -2.86 10.84
C LYS A 305 21.53 -3.24 9.36
N PHE A 306 20.53 -2.72 8.67
CA PHE A 306 20.41 -2.91 7.23
C PHE A 306 20.59 -1.56 6.55
N GLN A 307 21.27 -1.57 5.40
CA GLN A 307 21.44 -0.37 4.58
C GLN A 307 20.88 -0.63 3.19
N ILE A 308 19.99 0.25 2.73
CA ILE A 308 19.53 0.18 1.34
C ILE A 308 20.50 0.95 0.46
N TYR A 309 21.08 0.24 -0.50
CA TYR A 309 22.02 0.74 -1.48
C TYR A 309 21.38 0.78 -2.87
N SER A 310 21.47 1.94 -3.53
CA SER A 310 21.09 2.08 -4.94
C SER A 310 22.24 1.62 -5.82
N VAL A 311 22.01 0.58 -6.61
CA VAL A 311 22.99 -0.01 -7.53
C VAL A 311 23.36 1.02 -8.59
N LYS A 312 24.65 1.33 -8.68
CA LYS A 312 25.24 2.26 -9.66
C LYS A 312 25.76 1.49 -10.87
N LYS A 313 25.90 2.19 -11.99
CA LYS A 313 26.52 1.65 -13.21
C LYS A 313 27.95 1.16 -12.88
N GLY A 314 28.24 -0.12 -13.18
CA GLY A 314 29.54 -0.75 -12.92
C GLY A 314 29.68 -1.47 -11.58
N ASP A 315 28.64 -1.45 -10.75
CA ASP A 315 28.59 -2.23 -9.51
C ASP A 315 28.48 -3.75 -9.79
N THR A 316 29.08 -4.53 -8.91
CA THR A 316 28.89 -5.99 -8.83
C THR A 316 28.56 -6.37 -7.40
N ILE A 317 27.89 -7.51 -7.18
CA ILE A 317 27.58 -8.00 -5.84
C ILE A 317 28.86 -8.11 -5.01
N ALA A 318 29.96 -8.59 -5.61
CA ALA A 318 31.26 -8.68 -4.96
C ALA A 318 31.83 -7.32 -4.53
N LYS A 319 31.76 -6.29 -5.39
CA LYS A 319 32.22 -4.94 -5.05
C LYS A 319 31.40 -4.32 -3.91
N ILE A 320 30.08 -4.52 -3.93
CA ILE A 320 29.20 -4.02 -2.87
C ILE A 320 29.46 -4.79 -1.57
N ALA A 321 29.55 -6.13 -1.64
CA ALA A 321 29.86 -6.99 -0.50
C ALA A 321 31.16 -6.57 0.19
N SER A 322 32.23 -6.37 -0.58
CA SER A 322 33.53 -5.90 -0.07
C SER A 322 33.42 -4.50 0.55
N LYS A 323 32.80 -3.54 -0.15
CA LYS A 323 32.62 -2.17 0.35
C LYS A 323 31.93 -2.10 1.71
N TRP A 324 30.94 -2.96 1.92
CA TRP A 324 30.13 -2.97 3.12
C TRP A 324 30.55 -4.05 4.13
N ARG A 325 31.64 -4.77 3.86
CA ARG A 325 32.19 -5.86 4.67
C ARG A 325 31.17 -6.94 5.01
N VAL A 326 30.34 -7.32 4.03
CA VAL A 326 29.35 -8.40 4.15
C VAL A 326 29.60 -9.48 3.11
N SER A 327 29.02 -10.68 3.28
CA SER A 327 29.11 -11.73 2.27
C SER A 327 28.26 -11.41 1.05
N ALA A 328 28.79 -11.64 -0.15
CA ALA A 328 28.03 -11.58 -1.40
C ALA A 328 26.82 -12.54 -1.37
N LYS A 329 26.97 -13.72 -0.75
CA LYS A 329 25.91 -14.70 -0.58
C LYS A 329 24.80 -14.18 0.33
N ASP A 330 25.16 -13.41 1.36
CA ASP A 330 24.17 -12.80 2.27
C ASP A 330 23.40 -11.68 1.57
N ILE A 331 24.07 -10.83 0.78
CA ILE A 331 23.39 -9.85 -0.07
C ILE A 331 22.43 -10.56 -1.04
N GLN A 332 22.87 -11.60 -1.74
CA GLN A 332 22.02 -12.34 -2.69
C GLN A 332 20.81 -12.97 -2.00
N LYS A 333 21.03 -13.65 -0.87
CA LYS A 333 19.98 -14.32 -0.09
C LYS A 333 18.97 -13.30 0.45
N TYR A 334 19.43 -12.19 1.00
CA TYR A 334 18.54 -11.19 1.61
C TYR A 334 17.68 -10.44 0.58
N ASN A 335 18.17 -10.31 -0.65
CA ASN A 335 17.46 -9.64 -1.74
C ASN A 335 16.73 -10.60 -2.68
N GLU A 336 16.86 -11.92 -2.46
CA GLU A 336 16.36 -12.95 -3.39
C GLU A 336 16.84 -12.74 -4.84
N ILE A 337 18.08 -12.26 -5.03
CA ILE A 337 18.65 -11.98 -6.35
C ILE A 337 19.83 -12.89 -6.69
N ALA A 338 19.88 -13.34 -7.94
CA ALA A 338 21.08 -13.98 -8.49
C ALA A 338 22.09 -12.96 -9.01
N LYS A 339 21.63 -11.87 -9.65
CA LYS A 339 22.43 -10.81 -10.27
C LYS A 339 21.88 -9.43 -9.92
N LEU A 340 22.71 -8.40 -9.99
CA LEU A 340 22.26 -7.01 -9.84
C LEU A 340 21.50 -6.57 -11.08
N SER A 341 20.42 -5.82 -10.86
CA SER A 341 19.73 -5.07 -11.92
C SER A 341 20.19 -3.61 -11.87
N PRO A 342 20.55 -2.98 -13.00
CA PRO A 342 20.91 -1.57 -13.01
C PRO A 342 19.81 -0.70 -12.41
N ASN A 343 20.19 0.32 -11.63
CA ASN A 343 19.28 1.24 -10.93
C ASN A 343 18.33 0.57 -9.92
N SER A 344 18.55 -0.69 -9.56
CA SER A 344 17.78 -1.32 -8.49
C SER A 344 18.25 -0.85 -7.12
N GLN A 345 17.39 -0.99 -6.12
CA GLN A 345 17.76 -0.85 -4.72
C GLN A 345 17.92 -2.24 -4.13
N ILE A 346 19.03 -2.46 -3.42
CA ILE A 346 19.32 -3.70 -2.71
C ILE A 346 19.58 -3.41 -1.23
N ILE A 347 19.37 -4.42 -0.42
CA ILE A 347 19.51 -4.40 1.03
C ILE A 347 20.86 -5.00 1.38
N ILE A 348 21.59 -4.32 2.25
CA ILE A 348 22.90 -4.76 2.71
C ILE A 348 22.79 -5.07 4.20
N PRO A 349 22.94 -6.34 4.61
CA PRO A 349 22.83 -6.78 6.00
C PRO A 349 24.11 -6.45 6.77
N VAL A 350 24.26 -5.18 7.19
CA VAL A 350 25.42 -4.71 7.96
C VAL A 350 25.29 -5.10 9.45
N SER A 351 25.73 -6.31 9.78
CA SER A 351 25.93 -6.72 11.18
C SER A 351 26.95 -5.81 11.88
N LYS A 352 26.66 -5.34 13.11
CA LYS A 352 27.66 -4.67 13.97
C LYS A 352 28.89 -5.55 14.25
N ASN A 353 28.74 -6.88 14.19
CA ASN A 353 29.85 -7.82 14.23
C ASN A 353 30.27 -8.20 12.81
N THR A 354 30.80 -7.24 12.06
CA THR A 354 31.82 -7.56 11.07
C THR A 354 33.10 -7.82 11.85
N ALA A 355 33.21 -9.02 12.44
CA ALA A 355 34.53 -9.54 12.75
C ALA A 355 35.35 -9.36 11.47
N PRO A 356 36.50 -8.67 11.51
CA PRO A 356 37.23 -8.41 10.29
C PRO A 356 37.53 -9.75 9.63
N ILE A 357 37.27 -9.86 8.34
CA ILE A 357 37.62 -11.08 7.63
C ILE A 357 39.15 -11.09 7.63
N PHE A 358 39.77 -12.06 8.28
CA PHE A 358 41.22 -12.12 8.35
C PHE A 358 41.74 -13.21 7.42
N GLU A 359 42.83 -12.93 6.71
CA GLU A 359 43.66 -13.96 6.09
C GLU A 359 44.93 -14.14 6.92
N ASN A 360 45.25 -15.39 7.27
CA ASN A 360 46.52 -15.70 7.92
C ASN A 360 47.63 -15.72 6.87
N TYR A 361 48.62 -14.87 7.04
CA TYR A 361 49.78 -14.76 6.17
C TYR A 361 51.05 -15.09 6.93
N LYS A 362 51.84 -16.04 6.41
CA LYS A 362 53.17 -16.33 6.94
C LYS A 362 54.21 -15.45 6.25
N VAL A 363 54.85 -14.58 7.03
CA VAL A 363 55.86 -13.63 6.55
C VAL A 363 57.02 -14.38 5.92
N LYS A 364 57.39 -14.01 4.70
CA LYS A 364 58.50 -14.61 3.95
C LYS A 364 59.78 -13.80 4.13
N LYS A 365 60.93 -14.44 3.85
CA LYS A 365 62.23 -13.75 3.87
C LYS A 365 62.21 -12.57 2.89
N GLY A 366 62.41 -11.35 3.41
CA GLY A 366 62.41 -10.11 2.64
C GLY A 366 61.07 -9.34 2.64
N ASP A 367 60.02 -9.87 3.25
CA ASP A 367 58.76 -9.15 3.39
C ASP A 367 58.89 -7.95 4.34
N THR A 368 58.16 -6.88 4.02
CA THR A 368 57.98 -5.71 4.89
C THR A 368 56.49 -5.45 5.09
N LEU A 369 56.10 -4.78 6.18
CA LEU A 369 54.71 -4.38 6.40
C LEU A 369 54.17 -3.54 5.23
N ALA A 370 54.99 -2.68 4.63
CA ALA A 370 54.62 -1.90 3.45
C ALA A 370 54.40 -2.76 2.21
N GLY A 371 55.26 -3.76 1.98
CA GLY A 371 55.10 -4.73 0.89
C GLY A 371 53.86 -5.60 1.05
N ILE A 372 53.61 -6.08 2.27
CA ILE A 372 52.41 -6.87 2.62
C ILE A 372 51.15 -6.01 2.47
N SER A 373 51.17 -4.77 2.98
CA SER A 373 50.09 -3.78 2.82
C SER A 373 49.71 -3.60 1.36
N LYS A 374 50.68 -3.38 0.47
CA LYS A 374 50.45 -3.23 -0.97
C LYS A 374 49.95 -4.51 -1.63
N LYS A 375 50.45 -5.67 -1.20
CA LYS A 375 50.06 -6.98 -1.73
C LYS A 375 48.61 -7.33 -1.44
N PHE A 376 48.13 -6.98 -0.25
CA PHE A 376 46.78 -7.31 0.21
C PHE A 376 45.79 -6.15 0.10
N ASP A 377 46.25 -4.97 -0.35
CA ASP A 377 45.46 -3.73 -0.44
C ASP A 377 44.86 -3.30 0.92
N VAL A 378 45.69 -3.30 1.96
CA VAL A 378 45.31 -2.99 3.35
C VAL A 378 46.27 -1.96 3.92
N GLU A 379 45.78 -0.95 4.64
CA GLU A 379 46.67 0.03 5.26
C GLU A 379 47.61 -0.61 6.32
N VAL A 380 48.88 -0.22 6.31
CA VAL A 380 49.89 -0.72 7.29
C VAL A 380 49.42 -0.58 8.73
N LYS A 381 48.72 0.52 9.06
CA LYS A 381 48.19 0.78 10.42
C LYS A 381 47.17 -0.27 10.88
N GLU A 382 46.36 -0.80 9.95
CA GLU A 382 45.35 -1.81 10.24
C GLU A 382 46.01 -3.18 10.47
N ILE A 383 47.06 -3.51 9.70
CA ILE A 383 47.87 -4.72 9.93
C ILE A 383 48.56 -4.65 11.29
N ILE A 384 49.14 -3.50 11.64
CA ILE A 384 49.78 -3.28 12.94
C ILE A 384 48.79 -3.47 14.08
N LYS A 385 47.60 -2.86 13.98
CA LYS A 385 46.55 -2.94 15.00
C LYS A 385 46.01 -4.36 15.14
N ALA A 386 45.77 -5.07 14.04
CA ALA A 386 45.25 -6.44 14.07
C ALA A 386 46.22 -7.46 14.68
N ASN A 387 47.53 -7.18 14.63
CA ASN A 387 48.60 -8.07 15.10
C ASN A 387 49.31 -7.58 16.36
N ASN A 388 48.85 -6.48 16.97
CA ASN A 388 49.46 -5.85 18.15
C ASN A 388 50.98 -5.56 17.99
N ILE A 389 51.41 -5.13 16.80
CA ILE A 389 52.83 -4.90 16.48
C ILE A 389 53.28 -3.55 17.05
N LYS A 390 54.25 -3.55 17.98
CA LYS A 390 54.68 -2.31 18.66
C LYS A 390 55.74 -1.49 17.91
N ASN A 391 56.60 -2.14 17.12
CA ASN A 391 57.81 -1.52 16.55
C ASN A 391 57.89 -1.58 15.01
N SER A 392 56.78 -1.82 14.32
CA SER A 392 56.69 -1.95 12.85
C SER A 392 57.68 -2.94 12.20
N LYS A 393 58.26 -3.86 12.98
CA LYS A 393 59.14 -4.93 12.51
C LYS A 393 58.37 -6.24 12.47
N VAL A 394 58.60 -7.01 11.42
CA VAL A 394 58.09 -8.37 11.22
C VAL A 394 59.24 -9.25 10.74
N ALA A 395 59.33 -10.47 11.23
CA ALA A 395 60.38 -11.42 10.89
C ALA A 395 59.85 -12.53 9.98
N ALA A 396 60.74 -13.11 9.17
CA ALA A 396 60.39 -14.26 8.35
C ALA A 396 59.95 -15.42 9.24
N GLY A 397 58.78 -15.99 8.93
CA GLY A 397 58.16 -17.06 9.72
C GLY A 397 57.01 -16.58 10.62
N ASP A 398 56.90 -15.28 10.89
CA ASP A 398 55.80 -14.72 11.66
C ASP A 398 54.45 -15.00 10.99
N SER A 399 53.43 -15.32 11.80
CA SER A 399 52.05 -15.43 11.33
C SER A 399 51.34 -14.11 11.58
N LEU A 400 50.94 -13.44 10.50
CA LEU A 400 50.17 -12.21 10.54
C LEU A 400 48.72 -12.48 10.17
N VAL A 401 47.84 -11.86 10.94
CA VAL A 401 46.42 -11.70 10.69
C VAL A 401 46.24 -10.49 9.79
N ILE A 402 45.89 -10.69 8.51
CA ILE A 402 45.69 -9.62 7.54
C ILE A 402 44.20 -9.28 7.45
N PRO A 403 43.76 -8.09 7.91
CA PRO A 403 42.36 -7.66 7.78
C PRO A 403 41.95 -7.49 6.31
N LYS A 404 40.76 -7.94 5.92
CA LYS A 404 40.15 -7.74 4.60
C LYS A 404 38.96 -6.80 4.64
#